data_AF-A0A3L8P9P9-F1
#
_entry.id   AF-A0A3L8P9P9-F1
#
_cell.length_a   1.000
_cell.length_b   1.000
_cell.length_c   1.000
_cell.angle_alpha   90.00
_cell.angle_beta   90.00
_cell.angle_gamma   90.00
#
_symmetry.space_group_name_H-M   'P 1'
#
loop_
_entity.id
_entity.type
_entity.pdbx_description
1 polymer ?
#
loop_
_entity_poly.entity_id
_entity_poly.type
_entity_poly.pdbx_seq_one_letter_code
_entity_poly.pdbx_strand_id
1 'polypeptide(L)' 'MVSHTPESNRVVVAVTGATGVVYAVRALDVLRELEYESHLIVTKSAALTRAYETDLSKDDLESRADVAY' A
#
# COMPACT_ATOMS: atom_id res chain seq x y z
N MET A 1 21.03 7.33 -9.00
CA MET A 1 20.16 8.41 -8.50
C MET A 1 19.01 8.51 -9.49
N VAL A 2 17.84 7.95 -9.15
CA VAL A 2 16.68 8.00 -10.05
C VAL A 2 16.14 9.43 -9.97
N SER A 3 16.18 10.15 -11.09
CA SER A 3 15.66 11.51 -11.19
C SER A 3 14.15 11.42 -11.37
N HIS A 4 13.39 11.79 -10.36
CA HIS A 4 11.94 11.85 -10.46
C HIS A 4 11.45 13.29 -10.62
N THR A 5 10.60 13.51 -11.60
CA THR A 5 9.82 14.75 -11.77
C THR A 5 8.66 14.78 -10.76
N PRO A 6 8.20 15.96 -10.31
CA PRO A 6 7.15 16.05 -9.28
C PRO A 6 5.84 15.33 -9.66
N GLU A 7 5.50 15.24 -10.94
CA GLU A 7 4.34 14.48 -11.44
C GLU A 7 4.57 12.96 -11.52
N SER A 8 5.83 12.50 -11.55
CA SER A 8 6.19 11.07 -11.69
C SER A 8 6.51 10.38 -10.36
N ASN A 9 6.29 11.06 -9.23
CA ASN A 9 6.60 10.58 -7.88
C ASN A 9 5.43 9.90 -7.17
N ARG A 10 4.31 9.67 -7.86
CA ARG A 10 3.09 9.13 -7.26
C ARG A 10 2.81 7.72 -7.74
N VAL A 11 2.54 6.81 -6.80
CA VAL A 11 2.18 5.42 -7.09
C VAL A 11 0.89 5.06 -6.36
N VAL A 12 -0.07 4.50 -7.11
CA VAL A 12 -1.29 3.95 -6.53
C VAL A 12 -1.10 2.46 -6.27
N VAL A 13 -1.32 2.04 -5.03
CA VAL A 13 -1.33 0.63 -4.62
C VAL A 13 -2.77 0.23 -4.34
N ALA A 14 -3.39 -0.49 -5.27
CA ALA A 14 -4.76 -0.97 -5.13
C ALA A 14 -4.77 -2.43 -4.65
N VAL A 15 -5.27 -2.67 -3.43
CA VAL A 15 -5.40 -4.00 -2.84
C VAL A 15 -6.82 -4.51 -3.04
N THR A 16 -6.92 -5.61 -3.79
CA THR A 16 -8.17 -6.32 -4.06
C THR A 16 -8.31 -7.54 -3.15
N GLY A 17 -9.46 -8.21 -3.17
CA GLY A 17 -9.73 -9.41 -2.35
C GLY A 17 -8.97 -10.68 -2.75
N ALA A 18 -7.87 -10.56 -3.51
CA ALA A 18 -6.99 -11.68 -3.79
C ALA A 18 -6.10 -11.99 -2.59
N THR A 19 -5.51 -13.18 -2.58
CA THR A 19 -4.51 -13.58 -1.58
C THR A 19 -3.21 -12.81 -1.75
N GLY A 20 -2.48 -12.58 -0.65
CA GLY A 20 -1.14 -11.98 -0.68
C GLY A 20 -1.10 -10.53 -0.23
N VAL A 21 -1.86 -10.15 0.80
CA VAL A 21 -1.85 -8.77 1.34
C VAL A 21 -0.45 -8.32 1.78
N VAL A 22 0.41 -9.26 2.18
CA VAL A 22 1.82 -9.01 2.51
C VAL A 22 2.62 -8.35 1.37
N TYR A 23 2.25 -8.58 0.11
CA TYR A 23 2.91 -7.93 -1.02
C TYR A 23 2.59 -6.44 -1.10
N ALA A 24 1.35 -6.06 -0.80
CA ALA A 24 0.98 -4.64 -0.72
C ALA A 24 1.72 -3.95 0.44
N VAL A 25 1.82 -4.63 1.59
CA VAL A 25 2.61 -4.15 2.74
C VAL A 25 4.05 -3.86 2.33
N ARG A 26 4.73 -4.84 1.70
CA ARG A 26 6.13 -4.65 1.30
C ARG A 26 6.28 -3.61 0.18
N ALA A 27 5.32 -3.52 -0.74
CA ALA A 27 5.33 -2.50 -1.78
C ALA A 27 5.28 -1.09 -1.18
N LEU A 28 4.39 -0.84 -0.21
CA LEU A 28 4.29 0.44 0.47
C LEU A 28 5.58 0.79 1.22
N ASP A 29 6.17 -0.17 1.95
CA ASP A 29 7.44 0.04 2.64
C ASP A 29 8.55 0.46 1.67
N VAL A 30 8.67 -0.23 0.52
CA VAL A 30 9.68 0.07 -0.50
C VAL A 30 9.42 1.42 -1.18
N LEU A 31 8.16 1.75 -1.47
CA LEU A 31 7.82 3.06 -2.05
C LEU A 31 8.24 4.21 -1.12
N ARG A 32 8.03 4.04 0.19
CA ARG A 32 8.51 4.97 1.21
C ARG A 32 10.04 5.07 1.24
N GLU A 33 10.73 3.92 1.23
CA GLU A 33 12.21 3.88 1.17
C GLU A 33 12.77 4.59 -0.07
N LEU A 34 12.03 4.59 -1.18
CA LEU A 34 12.37 5.22 -2.46
C LEU A 34 11.85 6.66 -2.60
N GLU A 35 11.23 7.22 -1.56
CA GLU A 35 10.67 8.58 -1.54
C GLU A 35 9.58 8.84 -2.59
N TYR A 36 8.78 7.81 -2.91
CA TYR A 36 7.55 7.95 -3.70
C TYR A 36 6.34 8.23 -2.80
N GLU A 37 5.49 9.16 -3.21
CA GLU A 37 4.17 9.40 -2.63
C GLU A 37 3.23 8.24 -3.00
N SER A 38 2.70 7.56 -1.99
CA SER A 38 1.93 6.34 -2.13
C SER A 38 0.45 6.55 -1.79
N HIS A 39 -0.42 6.07 -2.68
CA HIS A 39 -1.86 6.17 -2.58
C HIS A 39 -2.47 4.78 -2.46
N LEU A 40 -2.92 4.41 -1.27
CA LEU A 40 -3.48 3.10 -0.97
C LEU A 40 -5.01 3.09 -1.16
N ILE A 41 -5.50 2.11 -1.91
CA ILE A 41 -6.93 1.82 -2.04
C ILE A 41 -7.16 0.37 -1.60
N VAL A 42 -8.09 0.16 -0.66
CA VAL A 42 -8.40 -1.19 -0.15
C VAL A 42 -9.88 -1.49 -0.36
N THR A 43 -10.18 -2.55 -1.11
CA THR A 43 -11.57 -3.01 -1.25
C THR A 43 -12.07 -3.69 0.03
N LYS A 44 -13.40 -3.76 0.24
CA LYS A 44 -13.98 -4.50 1.38
C LYS A 44 -13.50 -5.96 1.43
N SER A 45 -13.42 -6.61 0.28
CA SER A 45 -12.93 -7.99 0.19
C SER A 45 -11.44 -8.08 0.57
N ALA A 46 -10.61 -7.11 0.18
CA ALA A 46 -9.21 -7.04 0.60
C ALA A 46 -9.06 -6.88 2.11
N ALA A 47 -9.92 -6.08 2.74
CA ALA A 47 -9.92 -5.90 4.20
C ALA A 47 -10.25 -7.22 4.93
N LEU A 48 -11.15 -8.03 4.38
CA LEU A 48 -11.43 -9.38 4.88
C LEU A 48 -10.21 -10.29 4.67
N THR A 49 -9.64 -10.33 3.47
CA THR A 49 -8.46 -11.16 3.18
C THR A 49 -7.27 -10.79 4.09
N ARG A 50 -7.03 -9.50 4.34
CA ARG A 50 -6.00 -9.04 5.30
C ARG A 50 -6.20 -9.67 6.67
N ALA A 51 -7.43 -9.65 7.19
CA ALA A 51 -7.76 -10.19 8.50
C ALA A 51 -7.62 -11.72 8.57
N TYR A 52 -7.71 -12.42 7.42
CA TYR A 52 -7.47 -13.87 7.35
C TYR A 52 -5.99 -14.24 7.20
N GLU A 53 -5.20 -13.41 6.52
CA GLU A 53 -3.81 -13.74 6.16
C GLU A 53 -2.77 -13.13 7.09
N THR A 54 -3.13 -12.09 7.85
CA THR A 54 -2.17 -11.28 8.62
C THR A 54 -2.77 -10.83 9.93
N ASP A 55 -1.90 -10.58 10.93
CA ASP A 55 -2.28 -9.93 12.18
C ASP A 55 -2.35 -8.40 12.09
N LEU A 56 -2.17 -7.84 10.88
CA LEU A 56 -2.15 -6.40 10.68
C LEU A 56 -3.56 -5.81 10.83
N SER A 57 -3.66 -4.78 11.66
CA SER A 57 -4.86 -3.96 11.71
C SER A 57 -5.03 -3.18 10.40
N LYS A 58 -6.22 -2.59 10.24
CA LYS A 58 -6.48 -1.66 9.13
C LYS A 58 -5.50 -0.48 9.18
N ASP A 59 -5.31 0.08 10.38
CA ASP A 59 -4.49 1.26 10.60
C ASP A 59 -2.99 0.94 10.39
N ASP A 60 -2.53 -0.28 10.71
CA ASP A 60 -1.15 -0.71 10.43
C ASP A 60 -0.84 -0.77 8.93
N LEU A 61 -1.84 -1.09 8.10
CA LEU A 61 -1.69 -1.10 6.65
C LEU A 61 -1.78 0.33 6.10
N GLU A 62 -2.77 1.11 6.53
CA GLU A 62 -2.99 2.47 6.03
C GLU A 62 -1.86 3.43 6.41
N SER A 63 -1.28 3.29 7.61
CA SER A 63 -0.15 4.12 8.06
C SER A 63 1.15 3.91 7.28
N ARG A 64 1.20 2.91 6.38
CA ARG A 64 2.32 2.68 5.47
C ARG A 64 2.21 3.49 4.18
N ALA A 65 1.02 4.02 3.87
CA ALA A 65 0.79 4.88 2.72
C ALA A 65 0.80 6.36 3.13
N ASP A 66 1.01 7.26 2.16
CA ASP A 66 0.88 8.70 2.37
C ASP A 66 -0.59 9.15 2.33
N VAL A 67 -1.39 8.48 1.49
CA VAL A 67 -2.83 8.70 1.38
C VAL A 67 -3.55 7.34 1.35
N ALA A 68 -4.65 7.21 2.09
CA ALA A 68 -5.53 6.05 2.07
C ALA A 68 -6.98 6.47 1.77
N TYR A 69 -7.70 5.67 0.96
CA TYR A 69 -9.07 5.93 0.49
C TYR A 69 -10.10 4.90 0.97
#